data_AF-A0A661TR44-F1
#
_entry.id   AF-A0A661TR44-F1
#
_cell.length_a   1.000
_cell.length_b   1.000
_cell.length_c   1.000
_cell.angle_alpha   90.00
_cell.angle_beta   90.00
_cell.angle_gamma   90.00
#
_symmetry.space_group_name_H-M   'P 1'
#
loop_
_entity.id
_entity.type
_entity.pdbx_description
1 polymer ?
#
loop_
_entity_poly.entity_id
_entity_poly.type
_entity_poly.pdbx_seq_one_letter_code
_entity_poly.pdbx_strand_id
1 'polypeptide(L)' 'MPNGYNGKILRVNLSNKSYDIEEPNERFYRKYLGGRALGLYYMLKEVAT' A
#
# COMPACT_ATOMS: atom_id res chain seq x y z
N MET A 1 13.29 7.41 1.18
CA MET A 1 13.80 6.98 2.50
C MET A 1 14.64 5.74 2.26
N PRO A 2 15.97 5.83 2.22
CA PRO A 2 16.79 4.64 2.06
C PRO A 2 16.50 3.68 3.23
N ASN A 3 16.23 2.40 2.92
CA ASN A 3 16.08 1.29 3.87
C ASN A 3 14.87 1.34 4.85
N GLY A 4 13.91 2.25 4.66
CA GLY A 4 12.76 2.42 5.57
C GLY A 4 11.47 1.66 5.20
N TYR A 5 11.43 1.03 4.02
CA TYR A 5 10.26 0.29 3.53
C TYR A 5 10.71 -0.81 2.56
N ASN A 6 9.94 -1.90 2.47
CA ASN A 6 10.28 -3.06 1.63
C ASN A 6 10.04 -2.80 0.13
N GLY A 7 9.17 -1.85 -0.22
CA GLY A 7 8.82 -1.53 -1.60
C GLY A 7 7.74 -2.44 -2.20
N LYS A 8 7.21 -3.36 -1.38
CA LYS A 8 6.16 -4.31 -1.74
C LYS A 8 4.99 -4.19 -0.78
N ILE A 9 3.77 -4.31 -1.30
CA ILE A 9 2.53 -4.35 -0.53
C ILE A 9 1.76 -5.60 -0.97
N LEU A 10 1.54 -6.51 -0.03
CA LEU A 10 0.75 -7.72 -0.29
C LEU A 10 -0.74 -7.36 -0.34
N ARG A 11 -1.38 -7.65 -1.47
CA ARG A 11 -2.82 -7.52 -1.65
C ARG A 11 -3.43 -8.91 -1.59
N VAL A 12 -4.37 -9.15 -0.67
CA VAL A 12 -5.01 -10.45 -0.50
C VAL A 12 -6.50 -10.32 -0.80
N ASN A 13 -7.00 -11.16 -1.70
CA ASN A 13 -8.43 -11.32 -1.94
C ASN A 13 -8.91 -12.63 -1.31
N LEU A 14 -9.70 -12.51 -0.25
CA LEU A 14 -10.21 -13.65 0.51
C LEU A 14 -11.36 -14.38 -0.20
N SER A 15 -12.10 -13.71 -1.09
CA SER A 15 -13.24 -14.30 -1.80
C SER A 15 -12.81 -15.35 -2.81
N ASN A 16 -11.70 -15.11 -3.52
CA ASN A 16 -11.18 -16.01 -4.54
C ASN A 16 -9.84 -16.67 -4.17
N LYS A 17 -9.38 -16.51 -2.91
CA LYS A 17 -8.14 -17.09 -2.39
C LYS A 17 -6.91 -16.76 -3.24
N SER A 18 -6.83 -15.53 -3.74
CA SER A 18 -5.71 -15.04 -4.53
C SER A 18 -4.94 -13.93 -3.83
N TYR A 19 -3.72 -13.69 -4.28
CA TYR A 19 -2.91 -12.57 -3.83
C TYR A 19 -2.16 -11.95 -5.00
N ASP A 20 -1.76 -10.69 -4.81
CA ASP A 20 -0.90 -9.96 -5.73
C ASP A 20 0.08 -9.08 -4.94
N ILE A 21 1.17 -8.67 -5.57
CA ILE A 21 2.19 -7.79 -4.99
C ILE A 21 2.16 -6.44 -5.72
N GLU A 22 1.75 -5.39 -5.02
CA GLU A 22 1.85 -4.02 -5.51
C GLU A 22 3.26 -3.48 -5.21
N GLU A 23 3.93 -2.92 -6.22
CA GLU A 23 5.27 -2.32 -6.11
C GLU A 23 5.25 -0.82 -6.46
N PRO A 24 4.78 0.06 -5.56
CA PRO A 24 4.79 1.50 -5.79
C PRO A 24 6.22 2.05 -5.91
N ASN A 25 6.39 3.09 -6.72
CA ASN A 25 7.68 3.76 -6.84
C ASN A 25 8.08 4.55 -5.58
N GLU A 26 9.34 4.99 -5.50
CA GLU A 26 9.87 5.72 -4.35
C GLU A 26 9.08 6.99 -3.97
N ARG A 27 8.49 7.66 -4.97
CA ARG A 27 7.72 8.90 -4.76
C ARG A 27 6.48 8.64 -3.92
N PHE A 28 5.86 7.47 -4.07
CA PHE A 28 4.72 7.06 -3.26
C PHE A 28 5.07 6.99 -1.77
N TYR A 29 6.14 6.28 -1.43
CA TYR A 29 6.60 6.14 -0.05
C TYR A 29 7.10 7.46 0.54
N ARG A 30 7.71 8.34 -0.26
CA ARG A 30 8.05 9.70 0.20
C ARG A 30 6.83 10.57 0.50
N LYS A 31 5.74 10.40 -0.27
CA LYS A 31 4.52 11.20 -0.08
C LYS A 31 3.74 10.76 1.16
N TYR A 32 3.62 9.46 1.38
CA TYR A 32 2.75 8.91 2.43
C TYR A 32 3.51 8.39 3.66
N LEU A 33 4.84 8.32 3.62
CA LEU A 33 5.77 7.88 4.66
C LEU A 33 5.60 6.42 5.13
N GLY A 34 4.37 5.93 5.31
CA GLY A 34 4.02 4.59 5.76
C GLY A 34 2.93 4.60 6.82
N GLY A 35 2.79 3.49 7.55
CA GLY A 35 1.92 3.36 8.73
C GLY A 35 0.48 3.85 8.48
N ARG A 36 -0.01 4.71 9.38
CA ARG A 36 -1.39 5.24 9.34
C ARG A 36 -1.69 6.06 8.08
N ALA A 37 -0.73 6.83 7.58
CA ALA A 37 -0.94 7.65 6.39
C ALA A 37 -1.10 6.78 5.12
N LEU A 38 -0.35 5.69 5.02
CA LEU A 38 -0.52 4.71 3.95
C LEU A 38 -1.88 3.98 4.06
N GLY A 39 -2.29 3.60 5.28
CA GLY A 39 -3.61 3.01 5.52
C GLY A 39 -4.75 3.94 5.11
N LEU A 40 -4.68 5.23 5.48
CA LEU A 40 -5.68 6.24 5.11
C LEU A 40 -5.73 6.47 3.60
N TYR A 41 -4.59 6.45 2.90
CA TYR A 41 -4.58 6.54 1.44
C TYR A 41 -5.40 5.42 0.79
N TYR A 42 -5.21 4.16 1.23
CA TYR A 42 -5.98 3.05 0.69
C TYR A 42 -7.46 3.08 1.10
N MET A 43 -7.76 3.48 2.34
CA MET A 43 -9.14 3.70 2.77
C MET A 43 -9.84 4.74 1.89
N LEU A 44 -9.19 5.88 1.64
CA LEU A 44 -9.76 6.92 0.78
C LEU A 44 -9.90 6.46 -0.68
N LYS A 45 -8.94 5.70 -1.19
CA LYS A 45 -8.92 5.25 -2.59
C LYS A 45 -9.92 4.12 -2.88
N GLU A 46 -10.11 3.21 -1.93
CA GLU A 46 -10.79 1.93 -2.19
C GLU A 46 -12.08 1.74 -1.39
N VAL A 47 -12.30 2.54 -0.34
CA VAL A 47 -13.45 2.40 0.57
C VAL A 47 -14.32 3.65 0.62
N ALA A 48 -13.77 4.84 0.42
CA ALA A 48 -14.54 6.07 0.48
C ALA A 48 -15.63 6.06 -0.60
N THR A 49 -16.86 5.94 -0.14
CA THR A 49 -18.10 5.97 -0.91
C THR A 49 -18.99 7.04 -0.30
#